data_AF-A0A536WFQ1-F1
#
_entry.id   AF-A0A536WFQ1-F1
#
_cell.length_a   1.000
_cell.length_b   1.000
_cell.length_c   1.000
_cell.angle_alpha   90.00
_cell.angle_beta   90.00
_cell.angle_gamma   90.00
#
_symmetry.space_group_name_H-M   'P 1'
#
loop_
_entity.id
_entity.type
_entity.pdbx_description
1 polymer ?
#
loop_
_entity_poly.entity_id
_entity_poly.type
_entity_poly.pdbx_seq_one_letter_code
_entity_poly.pdbx_strand_id
1 'polypeptide(L)'
;MCLIAFAWRSHPRYRLVVAANRDEYFGRPAAPAGFWDDHSNVLAGRDLEAGGTWLGITLDGRFAALTNYRNPADKKTGAPSRGALVADFLTGRTSSEEYVRLVEKRAADYNGFSLLVGDVASMFFFSNRGERATRVAP
;
A
#
# COMPACT_ATOMS: atom_id res chain seq x y z
N MET A 1 -3.90 15.83 -0.16
CA MET A 1 -2.73 15.14 -0.71
C MET A 1 -2.26 14.09 0.30
N CYS A 2 -2.13 12.82 -0.08
CA CYS A 2 -1.59 11.81 0.85
C CYS A 2 -0.07 11.96 0.99
N LEU A 3 0.45 11.66 2.19
CA LEU A 3 1.88 11.65 2.50
C LEU A 3 2.22 10.39 3.28
N ILE A 4 3.38 9.79 2.97
CA ILE A 4 4.00 8.75 3.79
C ILE A 4 5.45 9.16 4.02
N ALA A 5 5.84 9.26 5.28
CA ALA A 5 7.22 9.34 5.72
C ALA A 5 7.58 8.01 6.38
N PHE A 6 8.72 7.43 6.03
CA PHE A 6 9.16 6.18 6.61
C PHE A 6 10.68 6.13 6.78
N ALA A 7 11.14 5.33 7.74
CA ALA A 7 12.53 4.96 7.93
C ALA A 7 12.63 3.43 7.99
N TRP A 8 13.40 2.84 7.08
CA TRP A 8 13.56 1.41 6.95
C TRP A 8 14.98 1.01 7.35
N ARG A 9 15.13 0.26 8.44
CA ARG A 9 16.42 -0.19 8.99
C ARG A 9 17.43 0.93 9.31
N SER A 10 16.96 2.17 9.41
CA SER A 10 17.78 3.34 9.72
C SER A 10 17.78 3.71 11.22
N HIS A 11 17.13 2.92 12.08
CA HIS A 11 17.10 3.13 13.54
C HIS A 11 17.56 1.88 14.30
N PRO A 12 18.39 2.00 15.37
CA PRO A 12 18.99 0.85 16.06
C PRO A 12 17.98 -0.07 16.75
N ARG A 13 16.78 0.43 17.11
CA ARG A 13 15.73 -0.36 17.78
C ARG A 13 14.55 -0.74 16.90
N TYR A 14 14.27 0.04 15.86
CA TYR A 14 13.04 -0.11 15.07
C TYR A 14 13.42 -0.45 13.64
N ARG A 15 12.96 -1.62 13.16
CA ARG A 15 13.20 -2.02 11.77
C ARG A 15 12.44 -1.12 10.79
N LEU A 16 11.27 -0.64 11.18
CA LEU A 16 10.42 0.23 10.38
C LEU A 16 9.75 1.27 11.28
N VAL A 17 9.84 2.54 10.89
CA VAL A 17 9.06 3.64 11.45
C VAL A 17 8.26 4.25 10.30
N VAL A 18 6.95 4.46 10.48
CA VAL A 18 6.08 5.03 9.45
C VAL A 18 5.15 6.07 10.08
N ALA A 19 5.04 7.21 9.42
CA ALA A 19 4.01 8.20 9.65
C ALA A 19 3.29 8.46 8.32
N ALA A 20 1.96 8.35 8.31
CA ALA A 20 1.18 8.51 7.09
C ALA A 20 -0.03 9.41 7.33
N ASN A 21 -0.27 10.32 6.40
CA ASN A 21 -1.49 11.10 6.31
C ASN A 21 -2.25 10.70 5.04
N ARG A 22 -3.51 10.31 5.18
CA ARG A 22 -4.40 10.02 4.04
C ARG A 22 -5.43 11.12 3.91
N ASP A 23 -5.36 11.85 2.81
CA ASP A 23 -6.39 12.82 2.43
C ASP A 23 -7.37 12.19 1.44
N GLU A 24 -8.60 12.00 1.89
CA GLU A 24 -9.68 11.39 1.13
C GLU A 24 -10.93 12.28 1.10
N TYR A 25 -11.82 12.03 0.15
CA TYR A 25 -13.16 12.61 0.15
C TYR A 25 -13.90 12.31 1.46
N PHE A 26 -14.49 13.35 2.07
CA PHE A 26 -15.29 13.22 3.30
C PHE A 26 -16.42 12.19 3.19
N GLY A 27 -17.02 12.05 1.99
CA GLY A 27 -18.11 11.11 1.75
C GLY A 27 -17.68 9.65 1.56
N ARG A 28 -16.37 9.34 1.53
CA ARG A 28 -15.89 7.97 1.34
C ARG A 28 -15.79 7.26 2.70
N PRO A 29 -16.70 6.33 3.01
CA PRO A 29 -16.73 5.69 4.32
C PRO A 29 -15.50 4.79 4.53
N ALA A 30 -14.97 4.80 5.76
CA ALA A 30 -13.86 3.94 6.14
C ALA A 30 -13.99 3.49 7.60
N ALA A 31 -13.58 2.24 7.88
CA ALA A 31 -13.44 1.72 9.22
C ALA A 31 -12.07 2.12 9.82
N PRO A 32 -12.00 2.37 11.15
CA PRO A 32 -10.74 2.62 11.83
C PRO A 32 -9.81 1.40 11.73
N ALA A 33 -8.52 1.62 12.00
CA ALA A 33 -7.57 0.52 12.02
C ALA A 33 -7.92 -0.49 13.12
N GLY A 34 -8.03 -1.74 12.73
CA GLY A 34 -8.30 -2.88 13.61
C GLY A 34 -7.90 -4.17 12.93
N PHE A 35 -7.96 -5.28 13.67
CA PHE A 35 -7.84 -6.59 13.06
C PHE A 35 -9.10 -6.86 12.24
N TRP A 36 -8.91 -7.35 11.02
CA TRP A 36 -10.03 -7.67 10.14
C TRP A 36 -10.70 -8.98 10.55
N ASP A 37 -12.03 -9.02 10.52
CA ASP A 37 -12.79 -10.22 10.89
C ASP A 37 -12.56 -11.39 9.91
N ASP A 38 -12.42 -11.09 8.61
CA ASP A 38 -12.15 -12.07 7.55
C ASP A 38 -10.66 -12.44 7.42
N HIS A 39 -9.77 -11.64 8.00
CA HIS A 39 -8.32 -11.86 7.99
C HIS A 39 -7.68 -11.33 9.29
N SER A 40 -7.82 -12.09 10.38
CA SER A 40 -7.38 -11.69 11.72
C SER A 40 -5.87 -11.46 11.87
N ASN A 41 -5.06 -11.86 10.89
CA ASN A 41 -3.63 -11.53 10.81
C ASN A 41 -3.37 -10.08 10.36
N VAL A 42 -4.35 -9.40 9.75
CA VAL A 42 -4.17 -8.08 9.14
C VAL A 42 -4.66 -6.99 10.11
N LEU A 43 -3.77 -6.08 10.49
CA LEU A 43 -4.08 -4.85 11.19
C LEU A 43 -4.05 -3.67 10.21
N ALA A 44 -5.22 -3.16 9.83
CA ALA A 44 -5.35 -2.06 8.88
C ALA A 44 -6.70 -1.35 9.02
N GLY A 45 -6.77 -0.08 8.59
CA GLY A 45 -8.07 0.53 8.30
C GLY A 45 -8.72 -0.14 7.09
N ARG A 46 -10.03 0.02 6.90
CA ARG A 46 -10.72 -0.57 5.74
C ARG A 46 -11.56 0.45 5.01
N ASP A 47 -11.41 0.51 3.69
CA ASP A 47 -12.28 1.28 2.81
C ASP A 47 -13.61 0.54 2.67
N LEU A 48 -14.70 1.14 3.14
CA LEU A 48 -16.02 0.50 3.14
C LEU A 48 -16.74 0.64 1.80
N GLU A 49 -16.22 1.45 0.87
CA GLU A 49 -16.78 1.60 -0.47
C GLU A 49 -16.19 0.56 -1.44
N ALA A 50 -14.87 0.38 -1.43
CA ALA A 50 -14.16 -0.52 -2.35
C ALA A 50 -13.56 -1.77 -1.69
N GLY A 51 -13.70 -1.94 -0.37
CA GLY A 51 -13.25 -3.12 0.38
C GLY A 51 -11.75 -3.23 0.67
N GLY A 52 -10.92 -2.37 0.07
CA GLY A 52 -9.46 -2.39 0.21
C GLY A 52 -8.92 -1.59 1.41
N THR A 53 -7.62 -1.27 1.37
CA THR A 53 -6.97 -0.42 2.39
C THR A 53 -5.86 0.45 1.81
N TRP A 54 -5.31 1.36 2.61
CA TRP A 54 -4.25 2.29 2.21
C TRP A 54 -2.95 2.10 3.00
N LEU A 55 -3.02 1.45 4.16
CA LEU A 55 -1.90 1.19 5.05
C LEU A 55 -2.26 0.03 5.97
N GLY A 56 -1.37 -0.94 6.07
CA GLY A 56 -1.55 -2.05 6.99
C GLY A 56 -0.28 -2.84 7.25
N ILE A 57 -0.35 -3.66 8.30
CA ILE A 57 0.70 -4.59 8.69
C ILE A 57 0.08 -5.91 9.14
N THR A 58 0.82 -7.01 9.01
CA THR A 58 0.42 -8.31 9.54
C THR A 58 1.25 -8.75 10.75
N LEU A 59 0.77 -9.72 11.52
CA LEU A 59 1.51 -10.27 12.67
C LEU A 59 2.81 -10.99 12.26
N ASP A 60 2.86 -11.54 11.05
CA ASP A 60 4.08 -12.11 10.44
C ASP A 60 4.99 -11.05 9.79
N GLY A 61 4.64 -9.76 9.91
CA GLY A 61 5.51 -8.64 9.56
C GLY A 61 5.46 -8.19 8.11
N ARG A 62 4.44 -8.59 7.34
CA ARG A 62 4.16 -8.00 6.02
C ARG A 62 3.63 -6.60 6.22
N PHE A 63 4.14 -5.65 5.45
CA PHE A 63 3.75 -4.26 5.48
C PHE A 63 3.40 -3.80 4.07
N ALA A 64 2.31 -3.04 3.95
CA ALA A 64 2.01 -2.34 2.71
C ALA A 64 1.36 -0.98 2.95
N ALA A 65 1.68 -0.04 2.08
CA ALA A 65 1.14 1.31 2.12
C ALA A 65 1.05 1.92 0.73
N LEU A 66 0.07 2.81 0.52
CA LEU A 66 -0.18 3.42 -0.78
C LEU A 66 -0.49 4.91 -0.67
N THR A 67 0.04 5.69 -1.63
CA THR A 67 -0.39 7.06 -1.89
C THR A 67 -1.04 7.16 -3.27
N ASN A 68 -2.08 7.98 -3.35
CA ASN A 68 -2.76 8.29 -4.60
C ASN A 68 -2.00 9.39 -5.35
N TYR A 69 -1.75 9.20 -6.64
CA TYR A 69 -1.33 10.29 -7.53
C TYR A 69 -2.59 10.97 -8.08
N ARG A 70 -2.80 12.24 -7.74
CA ARG A 70 -3.96 13.03 -8.22
C ARG A 70 -3.54 13.86 -9.43
N ASN A 71 -3.90 13.38 -10.63
CA ASN A 71 -3.88 14.17 -11.85
C ASN A 71 -5.27 14.10 -12.52
N PRO A 72 -6.06 15.18 -12.50
CA PRO A 72 -7.39 15.20 -13.12
C PRO A 72 -7.40 14.82 -14.61
N ALA A 73 -6.34 15.17 -15.35
CA ALA A 73 -6.24 14.89 -16.79
C ALA A 73 -6.12 13.39 -17.11
N ASP A 74 -5.63 12.59 -16.15
CA ASP A 74 -5.32 11.18 -16.37
C ASP A 74 -6.32 10.22 -15.68
N LYS A 75 -7.46 10.75 -15.22
CA LYS A 75 -8.42 9.95 -14.46
C LYS A 75 -9.10 8.92 -15.38
N LYS A 76 -8.80 7.66 -15.17
CA LYS A 76 -9.48 6.53 -15.81
C LYS A 76 -10.76 6.20 -15.04
N THR A 77 -11.90 6.39 -15.69
CA THR A 77 -13.21 5.96 -15.19
C THR A 77 -13.28 4.43 -15.20
N GLY A 78 -13.78 3.82 -14.11
CA GLY A 78 -13.90 2.37 -14.00
C GLY A 78 -12.60 1.61 -13.70
N ALA A 79 -11.47 2.30 -13.50
CA ALA A 79 -10.24 1.65 -13.09
C ALA A 79 -10.38 0.98 -11.70
N PRO A 80 -9.72 -0.17 -11.45
CA PRO A 80 -9.82 -0.85 -10.16
C PRO A 80 -9.34 0.01 -8.99
N SER A 81 -9.88 -0.26 -7.80
CA SER A 81 -9.42 0.43 -6.59
C SER A 81 -7.98 0.04 -6.28
N ARG A 82 -7.11 1.05 -6.19
CA ARG A 82 -5.70 0.89 -5.78
C ARG A 82 -5.57 0.32 -4.35
N GLY A 83 -6.58 0.53 -3.50
CA GLY A 83 -6.55 -0.03 -2.15
C GLY A 83 -6.62 -1.56 -2.13
N ALA A 84 -7.07 -2.19 -3.22
CA ALA A 84 -6.99 -3.64 -3.38
C ALA A 84 -5.54 -4.13 -3.43
N LEU A 85 -4.62 -3.36 -4.03
CA LEU A 85 -3.18 -3.71 -4.06
C LEU A 85 -2.58 -3.84 -2.66
N VAL A 86 -3.01 -2.99 -1.72
CA VAL A 86 -2.54 -3.07 -0.33
C VAL A 86 -3.16 -4.28 0.37
N ALA A 87 -4.48 -4.47 0.20
CA ALA A 87 -5.20 -5.60 0.79
C ALA A 87 -4.66 -6.95 0.30
N ASP A 88 -4.51 -7.11 -1.01
CA ASP A 88 -4.04 -8.34 -1.66
C ASP A 88 -2.65 -8.76 -1.19
N PHE A 89 -1.74 -7.79 -0.95
CA PHE A 89 -0.41 -8.10 -0.42
C PHE A 89 -0.47 -8.59 1.04
N LEU A 90 -1.32 -7.96 1.86
CA LEU A 90 -1.47 -8.25 3.28
C LEU A 90 -2.18 -9.58 3.53
N THR A 91 -3.13 -9.96 2.69
CA THR A 91 -3.88 -11.23 2.79
C THR A 91 -3.22 -12.37 2.01
N GLY A 92 -2.32 -12.04 1.08
CA GLY A 92 -1.59 -12.99 0.25
C GLY A 92 -0.33 -13.58 0.91
N ARG A 93 0.33 -14.46 0.15
CA ARG A 93 1.59 -15.15 0.57
C ARG A 93 2.77 -14.91 -0.35
N THR A 94 2.56 -14.17 -1.45
CA THR A 94 3.61 -13.81 -2.41
C THR A 94 4.71 -12.98 -1.74
N SER A 95 5.97 -13.20 -2.10
CA SER A 95 7.10 -12.38 -1.61
C SER A 95 6.96 -10.92 -2.04
N SER A 96 7.56 -9.97 -1.32
CA SER A 96 7.48 -8.54 -1.69
C SER A 96 8.03 -8.25 -3.09
N GLU A 97 9.10 -8.93 -3.49
CA GLU A 97 9.71 -8.77 -4.81
C GLU A 97 8.81 -9.33 -5.93
N GLU A 98 8.29 -10.54 -5.75
CA GLU A 98 7.40 -11.14 -6.74
C GLU A 98 6.09 -10.34 -6.85
N TYR A 99 5.55 -9.89 -5.72
CA TYR A 99 4.32 -9.12 -5.69
C TYR A 99 4.46 -7.80 -6.46
N VAL A 100 5.54 -7.03 -6.22
CA VAL A 100 5.73 -5.76 -6.92
C VAL A 100 5.91 -5.96 -8.44
N ARG A 101 6.55 -7.05 -8.88
CA ARG A 101 6.66 -7.41 -10.30
C ARG A 101 5.31 -7.79 -10.92
N LEU A 102 4.41 -8.43 -10.17
CA LEU A 102 3.04 -8.71 -10.62
C LEU A 102 2.24 -7.41 -10.77
N VAL A 103 2.37 -6.49 -9.82
CA VAL A 103 1.72 -5.17 -9.88
C VAL A 103 2.24 -4.37 -11.07
N GLU A 104 3.54 -4.38 -11.33
CA GLU A 104 4.16 -3.68 -12.47
C GLU A 104 3.54 -4.11 -13.81
N LYS A 105 3.29 -5.41 -14.01
CA LYS A 105 2.65 -5.93 -15.23
C LYS A 105 1.23 -5.41 -15.46
N ARG A 106 0.53 -5.05 -14.38
CA ARG A 106 -0.87 -4.57 -14.41
C ARG A 106 -0.98 -3.08 -14.09
N ALA A 107 0.14 -2.37 -13.99
CA ALA A 107 0.19 -0.99 -13.53
C ALA A 107 -0.65 -0.02 -14.40
N ALA A 108 -0.79 -0.34 -15.69
CA ALA A 108 -1.59 0.41 -16.65
C ALA A 108 -3.11 0.31 -16.42
N ASP A 109 -3.59 -0.69 -15.67
CA ASP A 109 -5.02 -0.86 -15.37
C ASP A 109 -5.50 0.17 -14.34
N TYR A 110 -4.59 0.70 -13.52
CA TYR A 110 -4.91 1.55 -12.38
C TYR A 110 -4.75 3.04 -12.68
N ASN A 111 -5.50 3.86 -11.93
CA ASN A 111 -5.19 5.28 -11.77
C ASN A 111 -3.81 5.46 -11.11
N GLY A 112 -3.21 6.66 -11.18
CA GLY A 112 -1.85 6.88 -10.69
C GLY A 112 -1.68 6.59 -9.19
N PHE A 113 -0.56 5.95 -8.80
CA PHE A 113 -0.25 5.61 -7.41
C PHE A 113 1.24 5.46 -7.12
N SER A 114 1.58 5.44 -5.83
CA SER A 114 2.83 4.87 -5.34
C SER A 114 2.54 3.83 -4.27
N LEU A 115 3.29 2.74 -4.26
CA LEU A 115 3.10 1.57 -3.44
C LEU A 115 4.41 1.23 -2.74
N LEU A 116 4.33 1.03 -1.43
CA LEU A 116 5.37 0.41 -0.61
C LEU A 116 4.87 -0.98 -0.20
N VAL A 117 5.67 -2.01 -0.45
CA VAL A 117 5.42 -3.37 0.04
C VAL A 117 6.70 -3.94 0.60
N GLY A 118 6.59 -4.63 1.73
CA GLY A 118 7.75 -5.18 2.40
C GLY A 118 7.41 -6.21 3.45
N ASP A 119 8.45 -6.84 3.94
CA ASP A 119 8.44 -7.71 5.10
C ASP A 119 9.64 -7.36 5.99
N VAL A 120 9.93 -8.19 6.99
CA VAL A 120 11.08 -7.98 7.88
C VAL A 120 12.44 -8.06 7.15
N ALA A 121 12.51 -8.67 5.96
CA ALA A 121 13.73 -8.90 5.20
C ALA A 121 13.98 -7.82 4.13
N SER A 122 12.93 -7.35 3.47
CA SER A 122 13.03 -6.48 2.30
C SER A 122 11.86 -5.51 2.18
N MET A 123 12.11 -4.36 1.54
CA MET A 123 11.11 -3.34 1.25
C MET A 123 11.28 -2.91 -0.21
N PHE A 124 10.18 -2.71 -0.91
CA PHE A 124 10.13 -2.28 -2.31
C PHE A 124 9.21 -1.09 -2.46
N PHE A 125 9.64 -0.16 -3.30
CA PHE A 125 8.87 0.99 -3.74
C PHE A 125 8.56 0.85 -5.22
N PHE A 126 7.32 1.14 -5.60
CA PHE A 126 6.91 1.21 -6.99
C PHE A 126 5.92 2.35 -7.21
N SER A 127 6.04 3.04 -8.34
CA SER A 127 5.04 4.00 -8.78
C SER A 127 4.74 3.77 -10.25
N ASN A 128 3.47 3.69 -10.62
CA ASN A 128 3.09 3.60 -12.03
C ASN A 128 3.24 4.93 -12.79
N ARG A 129 3.84 5.94 -12.16
CA ARG A 129 4.27 7.21 -12.76
C ARG A 129 5.80 7.38 -12.79
N GLY A 130 6.51 6.49 -12.10
CA GLY A 130 7.96 6.48 -12.08
C GLY A 130 8.52 5.39 -13.00
N GLU A 131 9.75 5.00 -12.70
CA GLU A 131 10.42 3.89 -13.36
C GLU A 131 9.97 2.54 -12.78
N ARG A 132 10.81 1.51 -12.95
CA ARG A 132 10.58 0.16 -12.44
C ARG A 132 10.53 0.13 -10.92
N ALA A 133 10.01 -0.98 -10.39
CA ALA A 133 10.06 -1.24 -8.97
C ALA A 133 11.51 -1.27 -8.45
N THR A 134 11.75 -0.59 -7.33
CA THR A 134 13.08 -0.45 -6.75
C THR A 134 13.08 -0.98 -5.33
N ARG A 135 14.14 -1.72 -4.97
CA ARG A 135 14.37 -2.14 -3.59
C ARG A 135 14.82 -0.95 -2.76
N VAL A 136 14.18 -0.74 -1.62
CA VAL A 136 14.51 0.32 -0.68
C VAL A 136 15.76 -0.07 0.12
N ALA A 137 16.77 0.79 0.10
CA ALA A 137 17.99 0.62 0.88
C ALA A 137 17.75 0.92 2.38
N PRO A 138 18.54 0.33 3.30
CA PRO A 138 18.55 0.69 4.73
C PRO A 138 18.90 2.16 5.01
#